data_AF-A0A9X1M331-F1
#
_entry.id   AF-A0A9X1M331-F1
#
_cell.length_a   1.000
_cell.length_b   1.000
_cell.length_c   1.000
_cell.angle_alpha   90.00
_cell.angle_beta   90.00
_cell.angle_gamma   90.00
#
_symmetry.space_group_name_H-M   'P 1'
#
loop_
_entity.id
_entity.type
_entity.pdbx_description
1 polymer ?
#
loop_
_entity_poly.entity_id
_entity_poly.type
_entity_poly.pdbx_seq_one_letter_code
_entity_poly.pdbx_strand_id
1 'polypeptide(L)'
;MATTAQNPDSIRIRRIYEAPDGGYRVLVDRLWPRGVSKARAELDEWLKDLAPSTELRKWFGHREERWTGFQDRYREELAANPEVPDFSRDCASRPDTVLLYGARSATENEAAVLREYLLGLAGRP
;
A
#
# COMPACT_ATOMS: atom_id res chain seq x y z
N MET A 1 4.71 -6.53 32.81
CA MET A 1 3.91 -6.76 31.59
C MET A 1 3.85 -5.43 30.86
N ALA A 2 4.67 -5.25 29.82
CA ALA A 2 4.77 -3.97 29.12
C ALA A 2 3.71 -3.93 28.00
N THR A 3 2.82 -2.95 28.09
CA THR A 3 1.89 -2.56 27.03
C THR A 3 2.69 -2.10 25.82
N THR A 4 2.74 -2.90 24.76
CA THR A 4 3.31 -2.44 23.48
C THR A 4 2.34 -1.43 22.88
N ALA A 5 2.75 -0.17 22.86
CA ALA A 5 2.09 0.85 22.08
C ALA A 5 2.09 0.41 20.61
N GLN A 6 0.89 0.25 20.07
CA GLN A 6 0.59 -0.06 18.68
C GLN A 6 0.88 1.19 17.84
N ASN A 7 2.12 1.30 17.35
CA ASN A 7 2.54 2.40 16.50
C ASN A 7 2.32 2.03 15.02
N PRO A 8 1.46 2.76 14.28
CA PRO A 8 1.34 2.61 12.84
C PRO A 8 2.57 3.09 12.05
N ASP A 9 3.58 3.71 12.70
CA ASP A 9 4.86 4.15 12.11
C ASP A 9 5.63 3.06 11.34
N SER A 10 5.26 1.80 11.50
CA SER A 10 6.00 0.64 10.99
C SER A 10 5.38 -0.02 9.74
N ILE A 11 4.43 0.63 9.04
CA ILE A 11 3.99 0.13 7.72
C ILE A 11 5.21 0.08 6.78
N ARG A 12 5.56 -1.11 6.28
CA ARG A 12 6.63 -1.32 5.30
C ARG A 12 6.05 -1.41 3.89
N ILE A 13 6.85 -1.07 2.88
CA ILE A 13 6.54 -1.34 1.48
C ILE A 13 7.56 -2.33 0.92
N ARG A 14 7.11 -3.25 0.06
CA ARG A 14 8.02 -4.19 -0.59
C ARG A 14 7.56 -4.61 -1.97
N ARG A 15 8.50 -4.79 -2.90
CA ARG A 15 8.20 -5.37 -4.20
C ARG A 15 7.84 -6.84 -4.03
N ILE A 16 6.72 -7.26 -4.61
CA ILE A 16 6.26 -8.66 -4.53
C ILE A 16 7.23 -9.68 -5.18
N TYR A 17 8.18 -9.21 -5.98
CA TYR A 17 9.21 -10.05 -6.61
C TYR A 17 10.38 -10.39 -5.68
N GLU A 18 10.56 -9.62 -4.61
CA GLU A 18 11.62 -9.88 -3.62
C GLU A 18 11.24 -11.02 -2.68
N ALA A 19 12.25 -11.64 -2.08
CA ALA A 19 12.04 -12.72 -1.12
C ALA A 19 11.22 -12.20 0.08
N PRO A 20 10.24 -12.98 0.60
CA PRO A 20 9.52 -12.59 1.80
C PRO A 20 10.44 -12.37 3.01
N ASP A 21 10.14 -11.36 3.82
CA ASP A 21 10.77 -11.06 5.12
C ASP A 21 9.77 -11.10 6.28
N GLY A 22 8.70 -11.89 6.12
CA GLY A 22 7.60 -12.00 7.07
C GLY A 22 6.74 -10.73 7.18
N GLY A 23 5.95 -10.68 8.25
CA GLY A 23 4.93 -9.65 8.49
C GLY A 23 3.58 -9.98 7.87
N TYR A 24 2.57 -9.14 8.14
CA TYR A 24 1.26 -9.22 7.49
C TYR A 24 1.32 -8.62 6.07
N ARG A 25 1.24 -9.46 5.05
CA ARG A 25 1.60 -9.14 3.66
C ARG A 25 0.35 -8.89 2.82
N VAL A 26 0.16 -7.64 2.44
CA VAL A 26 -1.05 -7.15 1.76
C VAL A 26 -0.69 -6.65 0.36
N LEU A 27 -1.21 -7.27 -0.70
CA LEU A 27 -1.08 -6.71 -2.04
C LEU A 27 -2.01 -5.52 -2.23
N VAL A 28 -1.45 -4.42 -2.72
CA VAL A 28 -2.18 -3.17 -3.00
C VAL A 28 -2.10 -2.77 -4.48
N ASP A 29 -1.67 -3.68 -5.35
CA ASP A 29 -1.86 -3.53 -6.79
C ASP A 29 -3.30 -3.89 -7.17
N ARG A 30 -3.89 -3.11 -8.08
CA ARG A 30 -5.17 -3.45 -8.71
C ARG A 30 -5.11 -4.76 -9.49
N LEU A 31 -3.93 -5.10 -10.02
CA LEU A 31 -3.70 -6.26 -10.88
C LEU A 31 -2.74 -7.23 -10.20
N TRP A 32 -2.98 -8.51 -10.39
CA TRP A 32 -2.02 -9.51 -9.94
C TRP A 32 -0.68 -9.38 -10.70
N PRO A 33 0.47 -9.29 -10.00
CA PRO A 33 1.78 -9.16 -10.63
C PRO A 33 2.12 -10.36 -11.53
N ARG A 34 2.65 -10.09 -12.73
CA ARG A 34 2.95 -11.13 -13.72
C ARG A 34 4.08 -12.04 -13.23
N GLY A 35 3.94 -13.35 -13.44
CA GLY A 35 4.98 -14.32 -13.09
C GLY A 35 5.16 -14.57 -11.59
N VAL A 36 4.25 -14.06 -10.76
CA VAL A 36 4.22 -14.34 -9.32
C VAL A 36 3.11 -15.37 -9.06
N SER A 37 3.45 -16.47 -8.37
CA SER A 37 2.45 -17.43 -7.90
C SER A 37 1.93 -17.01 -6.53
N LYS A 38 0.70 -17.41 -6.17
CA LYS A 38 0.15 -17.17 -4.82
C LYS A 38 1.05 -17.75 -3.73
N ALA A 39 1.59 -18.94 -3.95
CA ALA A 39 2.51 -19.59 -3.01
C ALA A 39 3.79 -18.78 -2.79
N ARG A 40 4.38 -18.23 -3.87
CA ARG A 40 5.58 -17.38 -3.76
C ARG A 40 5.29 -16.04 -3.08
N ALA A 41 4.10 -15.48 -3.31
CA ALA A 41 3.76 -14.17 -2.77
C ALA A 41 3.71 -14.16 -1.24
N GLU A 42 3.43 -15.31 -0.61
CA GLU A 42 3.14 -15.44 0.83
C GLU A 42 2.18 -14.32 1.25
N LEU A 43 1.06 -14.25 0.54
CA LEU A 43 0.11 -13.17 0.64
C LEU A 43 -0.97 -13.53 1.65
N ASP A 44 -1.15 -12.67 2.64
CA ASP A 44 -2.25 -12.79 3.61
C ASP A 44 -3.54 -12.19 3.03
N GLU A 45 -3.44 -11.05 2.34
CA GLU A 45 -4.59 -10.33 1.82
C GLU A 45 -4.32 -9.55 0.52
N TRP A 46 -5.37 -9.35 -0.29
CA TRP A 46 -5.31 -8.55 -1.50
C TRP A 46 -6.38 -7.44 -1.50
N LEU A 47 -5.95 -6.22 -1.18
CA LEU A 47 -6.81 -5.03 -1.07
C LEU A 47 -6.80 -4.22 -2.37
N LYS A 48 -7.33 -4.83 -3.44
CA LYS A 48 -7.45 -4.22 -4.78
C LYS A 48 -8.29 -2.92 -4.82
N ASP A 49 -9.10 -2.68 -3.80
CA ASP A 49 -9.98 -1.51 -3.71
C ASP A 49 -9.28 -0.34 -3.01
N LEU A 50 -8.17 -0.58 -2.32
CA LEU A 50 -7.25 0.47 -1.88
C LEU A 50 -6.30 0.92 -2.98
N ALA A 51 -6.10 0.10 -4.02
CA ALA A 51 -5.27 0.43 -5.18
C ALA A 51 -5.84 1.61 -5.99
N PRO A 52 -5.02 2.35 -6.75
CA PRO A 52 -5.51 3.41 -7.62
C PRO A 52 -6.50 2.85 -8.64
N SER A 53 -7.46 3.69 -9.04
CA SER A 53 -8.45 3.31 -10.04
C SER A 53 -7.80 2.87 -11.35
N THR A 54 -8.57 2.13 -12.17
CA THR A 54 -8.05 1.69 -13.48
C THR A 54 -7.73 2.88 -14.38
N GLU A 55 -8.51 3.95 -14.28
CA GLU A 55 -8.32 5.17 -15.05
C GLU A 55 -7.07 5.92 -14.59
N LEU A 56 -6.91 6.11 -13.27
CA LEU A 56 -5.74 6.77 -12.70
C LEU A 56 -4.45 6.00 -12.98
N ARG A 57 -4.46 4.67 -12.83
CA ARG A 57 -3.32 3.79 -13.16
C ARG A 57 -2.91 3.92 -14.63
N LYS A 58 -3.88 3.92 -15.55
CA LYS A 58 -3.63 4.11 -17.00
C LYS A 58 -3.09 5.50 -17.30
N TRP A 59 -3.64 6.53 -16.64
CA TRP A 59 -3.20 7.91 -16.81
C TRP A 59 -1.77 8.12 -16.30
N PHE A 60 -1.43 7.59 -15.12
CA PHE A 60 -0.06 7.67 -14.61
C PHE A 60 0.91 6.97 -15.56
N GLY A 61 0.62 5.72 -15.92
CA GLY A 61 1.39 4.97 -16.92
C GLY A 61 2.89 4.90 -16.62
N HIS A 62 3.31 5.07 -15.36
CA HIS A 62 4.69 5.20 -14.91
C HIS A 62 5.48 6.31 -15.65
N ARG A 63 4.81 7.43 -15.93
CA ARG A 63 5.41 8.65 -16.48
C ARG A 63 5.89 9.54 -15.32
N GLU A 64 7.19 9.79 -15.25
CA GLU A 64 7.81 10.62 -14.21
C GLU A 64 7.16 12.02 -14.15
N GLU A 65 6.85 12.62 -15.30
CA GLU A 65 6.21 13.94 -15.39
C GLU A 65 4.77 13.96 -14.84
N ARG A 66 4.17 12.79 -14.61
CA ARG A 66 2.83 12.64 -14.03
C ARG A 66 2.86 12.24 -12.56
N TRP A 67 4.03 12.01 -11.97
CA TRP A 67 4.15 11.48 -10.61
C TRP A 67 3.43 12.36 -9.58
N THR A 68 3.74 13.66 -9.52
CA THR A 68 3.09 14.58 -8.58
C THR A 68 1.57 14.57 -8.73
N GLY A 69 1.06 14.67 -9.98
CA GLY A 69 -0.37 14.63 -10.23
C GLY A 69 -1.01 13.27 -9.96
N PHE A 70 -0.26 12.18 -10.03
CA PHE A 70 -0.73 10.85 -9.62
C PHE A 70 -0.88 10.77 -8.11
N GLN A 71 0.10 11.28 -7.36
CA GLN A 71 0.02 11.32 -5.89
C GLN A 71 -1.22 12.09 -5.44
N ASP A 72 -1.46 13.28 -5.99
CA ASP A 72 -2.59 14.13 -5.59
C ASP A 72 -3.94 13.46 -5.86
N ARG A 73 -4.16 12.98 -7.09
CA ARG A 73 -5.39 12.28 -7.47
C ARG A 73 -5.60 10.99 -6.69
N TYR A 74 -4.53 10.25 -6.41
CA TYR A 74 -4.65 9.01 -5.65
C TYR A 74 -5.01 9.28 -4.19
N ARG A 75 -4.48 10.36 -3.59
CA ARG A 75 -4.91 10.78 -2.24
C ARG A 75 -6.38 11.21 -2.21
N GLU A 76 -6.91 11.81 -3.28
CA GLU A 76 -8.34 12.09 -3.41
C GLU A 76 -9.17 10.80 -3.49
N GLU A 77 -8.75 9.81 -4.29
CA GLU A 77 -9.39 8.49 -4.35
C GLU A 77 -9.39 7.81 -2.97
N LEU A 78 -8.27 7.87 -2.24
CA LEU A 78 -8.15 7.33 -0.88
C LEU A 78 -9.04 8.07 0.12
N ALA A 79 -9.12 9.40 0.05
CA ALA A 79 -9.97 10.20 0.93
C ALA A 79 -11.47 9.92 0.73
N ALA A 80 -11.87 9.53 -0.47
CA ALA A 80 -13.24 9.16 -0.80
C ALA A 80 -13.56 7.67 -0.53
N ASN A 81 -12.56 6.86 -0.16
CA ASN A 81 -12.71 5.41 -0.03
C ASN A 81 -13.08 5.00 1.41
N PRO A 82 -14.26 4.38 1.63
CA PRO A 82 -14.73 4.01 2.96
C PRO A 82 -13.92 2.88 3.62
N GLU A 83 -13.11 2.13 2.88
CA GLU A 83 -12.27 1.04 3.42
C GLU A 83 -10.99 1.57 4.08
N VAL A 84 -10.56 2.80 3.75
CA VAL A 84 -9.28 3.36 4.22
C VAL A 84 -9.23 3.56 5.73
N PRO A 85 -10.27 4.12 6.39
CA PRO A 85 -10.29 4.24 7.84
C PRO A 85 -10.17 2.90 8.56
N ASP A 86 -10.77 1.85 8.02
CA ASP A 86 -10.79 0.52 8.62
C ASP A 86 -9.43 -0.14 8.48
N PHE A 87 -8.86 -0.12 7.26
CA PHE A 87 -7.51 -0.61 7.04
C PHE A 87 -6.44 0.16 7.83
N SER A 88 -6.62 1.47 8.04
CA SER A 88 -5.75 2.27 8.90
C SER A 88 -5.73 1.76 10.35
N ARG A 89 -6.91 1.41 10.90
CA ARG A 89 -7.01 0.81 12.25
C ARG A 89 -6.40 -0.59 12.28
N ASP A 90 -6.59 -1.39 11.24
CA ASP A 90 -5.96 -2.71 11.12
C ASP A 90 -4.44 -2.59 11.12
N CYS A 91 -3.88 -1.66 10.35
CA CYS A 91 -2.44 -1.37 10.32
C CYS A 91 -1.92 -0.95 11.70
N ALA A 92 -2.67 -0.14 12.45
CA ALA A 92 -2.27 0.24 13.81
C ALA A 92 -2.23 -0.99 14.73
N SER A 93 -3.19 -1.90 14.62
CA SER A 93 -3.21 -3.15 15.40
C SER A 93 -2.16 -4.20 14.95
N ARG A 94 -1.63 -4.07 13.73
CA ARG A 94 -0.68 -4.98 13.09
C ARG A 94 0.56 -4.22 12.61
N PRO A 95 1.47 -3.86 13.54
CA PRO A 95 2.62 -3.01 13.22
C PRO A 95 3.61 -3.65 12.23
N ASP A 96 3.53 -4.94 11.97
CA ASP A 96 4.37 -5.66 11.01
C ASP A 96 3.84 -5.67 9.57
N THR A 97 2.78 -4.91 9.27
CA THR A 97 2.15 -4.80 7.95
C THR A 97 3.15 -4.42 6.85
N VAL A 98 3.10 -5.17 5.74
CA VAL A 98 3.90 -4.98 4.52
C VAL A 98 2.96 -4.79 3.33
N LEU A 99 2.96 -3.60 2.74
CA LEU A 99 2.27 -3.31 1.49
C LEU A 99 3.11 -3.81 0.32
N LEU A 100 2.58 -4.80 -0.39
CA LEU A 100 3.21 -5.40 -1.56
C LEU A 100 2.77 -4.68 -2.84
N TYR A 101 3.74 -4.42 -3.71
CA TYR A 101 3.49 -3.80 -5.01
C TYR A 101 4.28 -4.44 -6.16
N GLY A 102 3.80 -4.26 -7.39
CA GLY A 102 4.37 -4.83 -8.61
C GLY A 102 5.23 -3.87 -9.45
N ALA A 103 5.22 -2.57 -9.15
CA ALA A 103 5.99 -1.58 -9.90
C ALA A 103 7.52 -1.84 -9.85
N ARG A 104 8.24 -1.35 -10.87
CA ARG A 104 9.71 -1.44 -10.92
C ARG A 104 10.38 -0.39 -10.03
N SER A 105 9.80 0.81 -9.95
CA SER A 105 10.31 1.90 -9.12
C SER A 105 10.00 1.64 -7.65
N ALA A 106 11.03 1.75 -6.80
CA ALA A 106 10.88 1.57 -5.36
C ALA A 106 10.28 2.79 -4.67
N THR A 107 10.38 3.96 -5.30
CA THR A 107 9.94 5.25 -4.76
C THR A 107 8.69 5.79 -5.46
N GLU A 108 8.51 5.48 -6.75
CA GLU A 108 7.37 5.94 -7.55
C GLU A 108 6.39 4.81 -7.81
N ASN A 109 5.64 4.45 -6.78
CA ASN A 109 4.60 3.43 -6.81
C ASN A 109 3.44 3.77 -5.88
N GLU A 110 2.29 3.16 -6.12
CA GLU A 110 1.08 3.32 -5.32
C GLU A 110 1.25 2.93 -3.85
N ALA A 111 2.05 1.91 -3.53
CA ALA A 111 2.25 1.50 -2.14
C ALA A 111 2.98 2.59 -1.32
N ALA A 112 3.90 3.34 -1.93
CA ALA A 112 4.56 4.47 -1.28
C ALA A 112 3.55 5.57 -0.92
N VAL A 113 2.66 5.94 -1.85
CA VAL A 113 1.62 6.97 -1.60
C VAL A 113 0.61 6.49 -0.56
N LEU A 114 0.16 5.24 -0.66
CA LEU A 114 -0.77 4.67 0.32
C LEU A 114 -0.15 4.63 1.72
N ARG A 115 1.11 4.20 1.84
CA ARG A 115 1.83 4.21 3.13
C ARG A 115 1.86 5.61 3.73
N GLU A 116 2.29 6.62 2.96
CA GLU A 116 2.33 8.01 3.44
C GLU A 116 0.95 8.51 3.87
N TYR A 117 -0.09 8.17 3.10
CA TYR A 117 -1.46 8.55 3.40
C TYR A 117 -1.92 7.97 4.75
N LEU A 118 -1.73 6.66 4.95
CA LEU A 118 -2.12 5.96 6.18
C LEU A 118 -1.37 6.48 7.41
N LEU A 119 -0.06 6.71 7.29
CA LEU A 119 0.75 7.31 8.35
C LEU A 119 0.27 8.73 8.71
N GLY A 120 -0.12 9.51 7.71
CA GLY A 120 -0.72 10.83 7.90
C GLY A 120 -2.12 10.82 8.53
N LEU A 121 -2.86 9.69 8.47
CA LEU A 121 -4.11 9.53 9.21
C LEU A 121 -3.83 9.30 10.70
N ALA A 122 -2.86 8.44 11.01
CA ALA A 122 -2.53 8.09 12.38
C ALA A 122 -1.90 9.23 13.19
N GLY A 123 -1.23 10.18 12.52
CA GLY A 123 -0.65 11.36 13.14
C GLY A 123 -1.62 12.52 13.39
N ARG A 124 -2.90 12.40 12.98
CA ARG A 124 -3.91 13.44 13.26
C ARG A 124 -4.58 13.17 14.62
N PRO A 125 -4.56 14.15 15.55
CA PRO A 125 -5.15 14.01 16.89
C PRO A 125 -6.67 13.89 16.86
#